data_AF-A0A7X7EBN1-F1
#
_entry.id   AF-A0A7X7EBN1-F1
#
_cell.length_a   1.000
_cell.length_b   1.000
_cell.length_c   1.000
_cell.angle_alpha   90.00
_cell.angle_beta   90.00
_cell.angle_gamma   90.00
#
_symmetry.space_group_name_H-M   'P 1'
#
loop_
_entity.id
_entity.type
_entity.pdbx_description
1 polymer ?
#
loop_
_entity_poly.entity_id
_entity_poly.type
_entity_poly.pdbx_seq_one_letter_code
_entity_poly.pdbx_strand_id
1 'polypeptide(L)'
;MGNWFYADNVWIYRAYQIPFRKAHHLVATLVKEANRQNLNLKMLDQAFFSRIYEQVQGTPFTQDFTPIQESLNPLNFVVKRDVDGGTSARAMQKMIDLAQYHLEDSIAWLSSIITQQQEAEMKRKSLIKTLLKA
;
A
#
# COMPACT_ATOMS: atom_id res chain seq x y z
N MET A 1 -14.23 19.18 5.13
CA MET A 1 -13.57 18.57 3.96
C MET A 1 -13.74 17.06 4.05
N GLY A 2 -14.45 16.45 3.09
CA GLY A 2 -14.60 14.99 3.05
C GLY A 2 -13.27 14.31 2.70
N ASN A 3 -12.97 13.17 3.33
CA ASN A 3 -11.73 12.43 3.08
C ASN A 3 -11.90 11.57 1.81
N TRP A 4 -11.65 12.15 0.64
CA TRP A 4 -11.89 11.55 -0.68
C TRP A 4 -10.85 10.50 -1.12
N PHE A 5 -9.94 10.11 -0.22
CA PHE A 5 -8.79 9.23 -0.49
C PHE A 5 -9.18 7.85 -1.08
N TYR A 6 -10.40 7.40 -0.84
CA TYR A 6 -10.93 6.11 -1.30
C TYR A 6 -11.56 6.15 -2.68
N ALA A 7 -11.75 7.34 -3.26
CA ALA A 7 -12.20 7.52 -4.63
C ALA A 7 -11.02 7.25 -5.59
N ASP A 8 -10.59 5.99 -5.65
CA ASP A 8 -9.50 5.54 -6.52
C ASP A 8 -10.06 5.12 -7.89
N ASN A 9 -9.40 5.52 -8.97
CA ASN A 9 -9.87 5.33 -10.35
C ASN A 9 -9.66 3.89 -10.85
N VAL A 10 -8.86 3.13 -10.10
CA VAL A 10 -8.47 1.75 -10.44
C VAL A 10 -9.69 0.84 -10.53
N TRP A 11 -10.74 1.09 -9.74
CA TRP A 11 -11.96 0.26 -9.74
C TRP A 11 -12.81 0.46 -10.99
N ILE A 12 -13.02 1.70 -11.40
CA ILE A 12 -13.82 2.03 -12.60
C ILE A 12 -13.15 1.52 -13.88
N TYR A 13 -11.83 1.64 -13.98
CA TYR A 13 -11.07 1.07 -15.09
C TYR A 13 -11.21 -0.45 -15.16
N ARG A 14 -11.02 -1.14 -14.02
CA ARG A 14 -11.03 -2.61 -13.99
C ARG A 14 -12.43 -3.22 -14.13
N ALA A 15 -13.43 -2.65 -13.48
CA ALA A 15 -14.78 -3.18 -13.46
C ALA A 15 -15.53 -2.94 -14.78
N TYR A 16 -15.32 -1.77 -15.39
CA TYR A 16 -16.16 -1.29 -16.51
C TYR A 16 -15.40 -1.11 -17.82
N GLN A 17 -14.11 -1.49 -17.87
CA GLN A 17 -13.24 -1.40 -19.05
C GLN A 17 -13.15 0.01 -19.66
N ILE A 18 -13.30 1.04 -18.81
CA ILE A 18 -13.23 2.45 -19.21
C ILE A 18 -11.77 2.90 -19.20
N PRO A 19 -11.25 3.56 -20.25
CA PRO A 19 -9.88 4.06 -20.26
C PRO A 19 -9.53 4.87 -19.02
N PHE A 20 -8.35 4.64 -18.44
CA PHE A 20 -7.94 5.22 -17.14
C PHE A 20 -8.16 6.73 -17.04
N ARG A 21 -7.84 7.49 -18.10
CA ARG A 21 -8.04 8.94 -18.14
C ARG A 21 -9.52 9.34 -18.00
N LYS A 22 -10.42 8.59 -18.63
CA LYS A 22 -11.87 8.80 -18.53
C LYS A 22 -12.40 8.40 -17.15
N ALA A 23 -11.89 7.31 -16.59
CA ALA A 23 -12.20 6.90 -15.21
C ALA A 23 -11.77 7.99 -14.21
N HIS A 24 -10.56 8.54 -14.36
CA HIS A 24 -10.05 9.63 -13.51
C HIS A 24 -10.91 10.89 -13.62
N HIS A 25 -11.28 11.29 -14.84
CA HIS A 25 -12.18 12.42 -15.05
C HIS A 25 -13.55 12.20 -14.40
N LEU A 26 -14.12 10.98 -14.54
CA LEU A 26 -15.39 10.63 -13.92
C LEU A 26 -15.35 10.76 -12.40
N VAL A 27 -14.32 10.21 -11.75
CA VAL A 27 -14.14 10.33 -10.29
C VAL A 27 -13.97 11.79 -9.87
N ALA A 28 -13.14 12.56 -10.57
CA ALA A 28 -12.95 13.98 -10.26
C ALA A 28 -14.28 14.76 -10.31
N THR A 29 -15.13 14.49 -11.30
CA THR A 29 -16.47 15.08 -11.41
C THR A 29 -17.38 14.63 -10.28
N LEU A 30 -17.37 13.34 -9.94
CA LEU A 30 -18.09 12.78 -8.78
C LEU A 30 -17.75 13.51 -7.48
N VAL A 31 -16.44 13.66 -7.20
CA VAL A 31 -15.95 14.34 -6.00
C VAL A 31 -16.34 15.82 -5.98
N LYS A 32 -16.22 16.51 -7.11
CA LYS A 32 -16.62 17.94 -7.21
C LYS A 32 -18.10 18.13 -6.94
N GLU A 33 -18.94 17.31 -7.56
CA GLU A 33 -20.39 17.44 -7.44
C GLU A 33 -20.88 17.01 -6.05
N ALA A 34 -20.28 15.97 -5.47
CA ALA A 34 -20.60 15.56 -4.12
C ALA A 34 -20.19 16.61 -3.08
N ASN A 35 -19.02 17.26 -3.24
CA ASN A 35 -18.65 18.40 -2.39
C ASN A 35 -19.63 19.57 -2.54
N ARG A 36 -20.11 19.87 -3.77
CA ARG A 36 -21.11 20.92 -4.02
C ARG A 36 -22.42 20.66 -3.29
N GLN A 37 -22.81 19.39 -3.17
CA GLN A 37 -24.03 18.93 -2.49
C GLN A 37 -23.80 18.59 -1.00
N ASN A 38 -22.60 18.86 -0.45
CA ASN A 38 -22.19 18.48 0.91
C ASN A 38 -22.40 16.98 1.22
N LEU A 39 -22.29 16.12 0.20
CA LEU A 39 -22.41 14.68 0.33
C LEU A 39 -21.08 14.06 0.81
N ASN A 40 -21.20 13.04 1.65
CA ASN A 40 -20.09 12.19 2.06
C ASN A 40 -19.98 10.98 1.10
N LEU A 41 -18.79 10.40 0.95
CA LEU A 41 -18.51 9.16 0.20
C LEU A 41 -19.49 8.03 0.54
N LYS A 42 -19.84 7.88 1.82
CA LYS A 42 -20.79 6.84 2.29
C LYS A 42 -22.23 7.06 1.82
N MET A 43 -22.55 8.26 1.34
CA MET A 43 -23.87 8.65 0.87
C MET A 43 -23.95 8.64 -0.67
N LEU A 44 -22.91 8.18 -1.36
CA LEU A 44 -22.94 7.97 -2.80
C LEU A 44 -23.77 6.73 -3.10
N ASP A 45 -24.91 6.92 -3.74
CA ASP A 45 -25.76 5.86 -4.23
C ASP A 45 -25.61 5.67 -5.76
N GLN A 46 -26.23 4.61 -6.26
CA GLN A 46 -26.22 4.29 -7.69
C GLN A 46 -26.86 5.40 -8.53
N ALA A 47 -27.91 6.07 -8.03
CA ALA A 47 -28.61 7.12 -8.76
C ALA A 47 -27.69 8.33 -9.00
N PHE A 48 -26.97 8.76 -7.96
CA PHE A 48 -25.99 9.84 -8.06
C PHE A 48 -24.87 9.46 -9.03
N PHE A 49 -24.29 8.27 -8.88
CA PHE A 49 -23.23 7.79 -9.77
C PHE A 49 -23.70 7.74 -11.23
N SER A 50 -24.87 7.15 -11.50
CA SER A 50 -25.41 6.98 -12.85
C SER A 50 -25.63 8.31 -13.55
N ARG A 51 -26.13 9.32 -12.83
CA ARG A 51 -26.28 10.69 -13.35
C ARG A 51 -24.95 11.29 -13.77
N ILE A 52 -23.92 11.19 -12.92
CA ILE A 52 -22.59 11.73 -13.24
C ILE A 52 -21.92 10.94 -14.37
N TYR A 53 -22.12 9.62 -14.38
CA TYR A 53 -21.63 8.75 -15.45
C TYR A 53 -22.18 9.18 -16.80
N GLU A 54 -23.50 9.38 -16.90
CA GLU A 54 -24.15 9.82 -18.13
C GLU A 54 -23.68 11.21 -18.56
N GLN A 55 -23.49 12.15 -17.63
CA GLN A 55 -22.92 13.47 -17.93
C GLN A 55 -21.50 13.39 -18.50
N VAL A 56 -20.67 12.47 -18.03
CA VAL A 56 -19.26 12.36 -18.43
C VAL A 56 -19.07 11.48 -19.67
N GLN A 57 -19.83 10.39 -19.80
CA GLN A 57 -19.69 9.43 -20.91
C GLN A 57 -20.69 9.66 -22.05
N GLY A 58 -21.76 10.42 -21.82
CA GLY A 58 -22.84 10.64 -22.78
C GLY A 58 -23.76 9.43 -22.97
N THR A 59 -23.62 8.40 -22.14
CA THR A 59 -24.41 7.16 -22.21
C THR A 59 -24.87 6.76 -20.81
N PRO A 60 -26.08 6.19 -20.65
CA PRO A 60 -26.58 5.77 -19.35
C PRO A 60 -25.72 4.67 -18.74
N PHE A 61 -25.62 4.67 -17.41
CA PHE A 61 -24.97 3.59 -16.67
C PHE A 61 -25.93 2.40 -16.53
N THR A 62 -25.60 1.28 -17.17
CA THR A 62 -26.42 0.05 -17.17
C THR A 62 -25.74 -1.14 -16.51
N GLN A 63 -24.55 -0.92 -15.94
CA GLN A 63 -23.71 -1.97 -15.38
C GLN A 63 -23.98 -2.17 -13.89
N ASP A 64 -23.46 -3.25 -13.30
CA ASP A 64 -23.61 -3.53 -11.86
C ASP A 64 -22.86 -2.47 -11.02
N PHE A 65 -23.55 -1.88 -10.04
CA PHE A 65 -22.99 -0.86 -9.14
C PHE A 65 -22.19 -1.46 -7.96
N THR A 66 -22.35 -2.76 -7.69
CA THR A 66 -21.71 -3.45 -6.56
C THR A 66 -20.19 -3.21 -6.47
N PRO A 67 -19.41 -3.27 -7.57
CA PRO A 67 -17.97 -2.99 -7.52
C PRO A 67 -17.63 -1.57 -7.03
N ILE A 68 -18.47 -0.58 -7.35
CA ILE A 68 -18.29 0.80 -6.88
C ILE A 68 -18.63 0.89 -5.40
N GLN A 69 -19.74 0.29 -4.97
CA GLN A 69 -20.09 0.24 -3.56
C GLN A 69 -19.00 -0.44 -2.72
N GLU A 70 -18.41 -1.54 -3.21
CA GLU A 70 -17.27 -2.19 -2.58
C GLU A 70 -16.04 -1.31 -2.51
N SER A 71 -15.76 -0.51 -3.55
CA SER A 71 -14.60 0.39 -3.58
C SER A 71 -14.68 1.53 -2.56
N LEU A 72 -15.90 1.91 -2.15
CA LEU A 72 -16.15 2.91 -1.11
C LEU A 72 -15.87 2.39 0.30
N ASN A 73 -15.68 1.07 0.47
CA ASN A 73 -15.28 0.48 1.75
C ASN A 73 -13.75 0.55 1.92
N PRO A 74 -13.24 1.29 2.94
CA PRO A 74 -11.81 1.38 3.22
C PRO A 74 -11.13 0.01 3.42
N LEU A 75 -11.85 -0.95 4.00
CA LEU A 75 -11.29 -2.28 4.25
C LEU A 75 -11.01 -3.03 2.95
N ASN A 76 -11.88 -2.87 1.94
CA ASN A 76 -11.67 -3.49 0.63
C ASN A 76 -10.43 -2.91 -0.07
N PHE A 77 -10.13 -1.63 0.14
CA PHE A 77 -8.92 -1.01 -0.39
C PHE A 77 -7.64 -1.65 0.17
N VAL A 78 -7.64 -1.97 1.46
CA VAL A 78 -6.52 -2.64 2.15
C VAL A 78 -6.39 -4.08 1.65
N VAL A 79 -7.49 -4.83 1.65
CA VAL A 79 -7.51 -6.27 1.31
C VAL A 79 -7.11 -6.51 -0.14
N LYS A 80 -7.61 -5.69 -1.09
CA LYS A 80 -7.38 -5.91 -2.53
C LYS A 80 -6.00 -5.50 -3.00
N ARG A 81 -5.22 -4.74 -2.20
CA ARG A 81 -3.80 -4.48 -2.44
C ARG A 81 -2.96 -5.67 -1.98
N ASP A 82 -3.37 -6.86 -2.43
CA ASP A 82 -2.70 -8.12 -2.16
C ASP A 82 -1.63 -8.43 -3.21
N VAL A 83 -0.61 -7.59 -3.22
CA VAL A 83 0.57 -7.71 -4.07
C VAL A 83 1.81 -7.67 -3.19
N ASP A 84 2.95 -8.13 -3.70
CA ASP A 84 4.20 -8.00 -2.97
C ASP A 84 4.49 -6.51 -2.70
N GLY A 85 4.75 -6.15 -1.43
CA GLY A 85 4.86 -4.76 -0.97
C GLY A 85 3.51 -4.05 -0.73
N GLY A 86 2.39 -4.75 -0.89
CA GLY A 86 1.05 -4.23 -0.66
C GLY A 86 0.63 -4.23 0.82
N THR A 87 -0.58 -3.73 1.08
CA THR A 87 -1.12 -3.53 2.44
C THR A 87 -2.04 -4.66 2.91
N SER A 88 -2.23 -5.71 2.10
CA SER A 88 -3.04 -6.85 2.51
C SER A 88 -2.40 -7.55 3.71
N ALA A 89 -3.20 -8.28 4.50
CA ALA A 89 -2.67 -9.06 5.62
C ALA A 89 -1.57 -10.04 5.19
N ARG A 90 -1.77 -10.74 4.06
CA ARG A 90 -0.78 -11.67 3.50
C ARG A 90 0.50 -10.95 3.09
N ALA A 91 0.40 -9.84 2.35
CA ALA A 91 1.55 -9.07 1.88
C ALA A 91 2.35 -8.49 3.05
N MET A 92 1.66 -7.94 4.04
CA MET A 92 2.26 -7.41 5.26
C MET A 92 2.94 -8.51 6.08
N GLN A 93 2.32 -9.68 6.22
CA GLN A 93 2.93 -10.81 6.93
C GLN A 93 4.23 -11.23 6.25
N LYS A 94 4.23 -11.39 4.92
CA LYS A 94 5.45 -11.71 4.15
C LYS A 94 6.56 -10.68 4.36
N MET A 95 6.22 -9.39 4.46
CA MET A 95 7.19 -8.33 4.74
C MET A 95 7.74 -8.41 6.17
N ILE A 96 6.90 -8.75 7.16
CA ILE A 96 7.31 -8.95 8.55
C ILE A 96 8.26 -10.14 8.65
N ASP A 97 7.92 -11.27 8.02
CA ASP A 97 8.74 -12.48 8.04
C ASP A 97 10.12 -12.21 7.41
N LEU A 98 10.15 -11.49 6.28
CA LEU A 98 11.39 -11.11 5.63
C LEU A 98 12.23 -10.16 6.50
N ALA A 99 11.60 -9.21 7.18
CA ALA A 99 12.28 -8.29 8.08
C ALA A 99 12.88 -9.03 9.29
N GLN A 100 12.17 -10.02 9.84
CA GLN A 100 12.66 -10.87 10.93
C GLN A 100 13.87 -11.68 10.47
N TYR A 101 13.80 -12.31 9.30
CA TYR A 101 14.91 -13.05 8.72
C TYR A 101 16.16 -12.17 8.55
N HIS A 102 16.03 -10.98 7.96
CA HIS A 102 17.16 -10.06 7.81
C HIS A 102 17.73 -9.57 9.14
N LEU A 103 16.88 -9.40 10.15
CA LEU A 103 17.32 -9.01 11.49
C LEU A 103 18.17 -10.11 12.13
N GLU A 104 17.73 -11.36 12.06
CA GLU A 104 18.47 -12.51 12.58
C GLU A 104 19.82 -12.68 11.86
N ASP A 105 19.83 -12.58 10.54
CA ASP A 105 21.06 -12.65 9.73
C ASP A 105 22.04 -11.52 10.08
N SER A 106 21.52 -10.29 10.25
CA SER A 106 22.33 -9.13 10.65
C SER A 106 22.95 -9.31 12.04
N ILE A 107 22.19 -9.86 12.99
CA ILE A 107 22.67 -10.14 14.36
C ILE A 107 23.77 -11.23 14.32
N ALA A 108 23.56 -12.29 13.54
CA ALA A 108 24.54 -13.36 13.39
C ALA A 108 25.84 -12.84 12.77
N TRP A 109 25.72 -12.03 11.72
CA TRP A 109 26.85 -11.39 11.06
C TRP A 109 27.63 -10.48 12.01
N LEU A 110 26.94 -9.58 12.72
CA LEU A 110 27.57 -8.67 13.70
C LEU A 110 28.30 -9.45 14.80
N SER A 111 27.67 -10.51 15.32
CA SER A 111 28.28 -11.34 16.37
C SER A 111 29.58 -11.99 15.89
N SER A 112 29.60 -12.52 14.67
CA SER A 112 30.80 -13.11 14.07
C SER A 112 31.95 -12.10 13.98
N ILE A 113 31.67 -10.87 13.54
CA ILE A 113 32.68 -9.81 13.43
C ILE A 113 33.21 -9.42 14.81
N ILE A 114 32.34 -9.28 15.82
CA ILE A 114 32.75 -8.97 17.19
C ILE A 114 33.69 -10.04 17.74
N THR A 115 33.36 -11.32 17.56
CA THR A 115 34.23 -12.44 17.99
C THR A 115 35.60 -12.38 17.31
N GLN A 116 35.63 -12.19 15.99
CA GLN A 116 36.89 -12.09 15.24
C GLN A 116 37.76 -10.93 15.73
N GLN A 117 37.17 -9.78 16.04
CA GLN A 117 37.90 -8.63 16.59
C GLN A 117 38.47 -8.92 17.98
N GLN A 118 37.69 -9.56 18.86
CA GLN A 118 38.15 -9.93 20.20
C GLN A 118 39.33 -10.92 20.15
N GLU A 119 39.25 -11.93 19.28
CA GLU A 119 40.32 -12.89 19.06
C GLU A 119 41.59 -12.22 18.54
N ALA A 120 41.46 -11.34 17.53
CA ALA A 120 42.57 -10.58 16.98
C ALA A 120 43.22 -9.68 18.04
N GLU A 121 42.42 -9.03 18.89
CA GLU A 121 42.92 -8.19 19.97
C GLU A 121 43.64 -8.99 21.06
N MET A 122 43.09 -10.15 21.46
CA MET A 122 43.74 -11.06 22.41
C MET A 122 45.09 -11.55 21.87
N LYS A 123 45.14 -11.95 20.59
CA LYS A 123 46.37 -12.37 19.93
C LYS A 123 47.39 -11.23 19.89
N ARG A 124 46.99 -10.02 19.53
CA ARG A 124 47.85 -8.82 19.54
C ARG A 124 48.44 -8.58 20.93
N LYS A 125 47.60 -8.58 21.98
CA LYS A 125 48.04 -8.37 23.37
C LYS A 125 49.04 -9.44 23.83
N SER A 126 48.79 -10.70 23.46
CA SER A 126 49.69 -11.82 23.76
C SER A 126 51.07 -11.63 23.10
N LEU A 127 51.10 -11.31 21.81
CA LEU A 127 52.35 -11.08 21.07
C LEU A 127 53.16 -9.92 21.64
N ILE A 128 52.51 -8.79 21.97
CA ILE A 128 53.17 -7.65 22.61
C ILE A 128 53.80 -8.06 23.95
N LYS A 129 53.08 -8.83 24.77
CA LYS A 129 53.57 -9.31 26.07
C LYS A 129 54.78 -10.24 25.93
N THR A 130 54.80 -11.07 24.89
CA THR A 130 55.95 -11.95 24.59
C THR A 130 57.16 -11.14 24.16
N LEU A 131 56.99 -10.15 23.27
CA LEU A 131 58.08 -9.29 22.79
C LEU A 131 58.70 -8.43 23.89
N LEU A 132 57.89 -7.93 24.83
CA LEU A 132 58.39 -7.12 25.96
C LEU A 132 59.08 -7.94 27.07
N LYS A 133 58.98 -9.27 27.02
CA LYS A 133 59.63 -10.20 27.97
C LYS A 133 60.90 -10.86 27.41
N ALA A 134 61.15 -10.70 26.11
CA ALA A 134 62.37 -11.11 25.43
C ALA A 134 63.38 -9.95 25.46
#